data_AF-A0A832UVV6-F1
#
_entry.id   AF-A0A832UVV6-F1
#
_cell.length_a   1.000
_cell.length_b   1.000
_cell.length_c   1.000
_cell.angle_alpha   90.00
_cell.angle_beta   90.00
_cell.angle_gamma   90.00
#
_symmetry.space_group_name_H-M   'P 1'
#
loop_
_entity.id
_entity.type
_entity.pdbx_description
1 polymer ?
#
loop_
_entity_poly.entity_id
_entity_poly.type
_entity_poly.pdbx_seq_one_letter_code
_entity_poly.pdbx_strand_id
1 'polypeptide(L)'
;LGEKFVKSLDKEAPPGIIGPFALQGAISADQGKEEFVCFDVSFRIPGSPGTMFTPYSGYLYGDSISYGERIAMEIKDALKEKRLEDIVT
;
A
#
# COMPACT_ATOMS: atom_id res chain seq x y z
N LEU A 1 -3.85 6.33 -8.89
CA LEU A 1 -3.54 7.35 -7.85
C LEU A 1 -2.37 6.90 -6.97
N GLY A 2 -2.41 5.70 -6.39
CA GLY A 2 -1.33 5.16 -5.55
C GLY A 2 0.08 5.26 -6.16
N GLU A 3 0.27 4.85 -7.41
CA GLU A 3 1.59 4.99 -8.07
C GLU A 3 2.08 6.43 -8.19
N LYS A 4 1.16 7.38 -8.44
CA LYS A 4 1.52 8.81 -8.50
C LYS A 4 1.97 9.29 -7.12
N PHE A 5 1.28 8.85 -6.08
CA PHE A 5 1.63 9.18 -4.69
C PHE A 5 3.02 8.65 -4.30
N VAL A 6 3.31 7.38 -4.58
CA VAL A 6 4.63 6.77 -4.33
C VAL A 6 5.72 7.52 -5.10
N LYS A 7 5.55 7.73 -6.41
CA LYS A 7 6.53 8.47 -7.25
C LYS A 7 6.78 9.90 -6.79
N SER A 8 5.78 10.55 -6.20
CA SER A 8 5.94 11.88 -5.61
C SER A 8 6.76 11.81 -4.31
N LEU A 9 6.46 10.86 -3.42
CA LEU A 9 7.20 10.71 -2.17
C LEU A 9 8.67 10.30 -2.37
N ASP A 10 8.97 9.49 -3.39
CA ASP A 10 10.36 9.16 -3.74
C ASP A 10 11.21 10.41 -4.03
N LYS A 11 10.57 11.49 -4.50
CA LYS A 11 11.24 12.77 -4.80
C LYS A 11 11.21 13.75 -3.62
N GLU A 12 10.05 13.89 -3.00
CA GLU A 12 9.80 14.91 -1.97
C GLU A 12 10.26 14.47 -0.58
N ALA A 13 10.28 13.17 -0.29
CA ALA A 13 10.63 12.61 1.01
C ALA A 13 11.35 11.25 0.90
N PRO A 14 12.61 11.21 0.43
CA PRO A 14 13.38 9.96 0.37
C PRO A 14 13.50 9.28 1.75
N PRO A 15 13.46 7.92 1.84
CA PRO A 15 13.44 6.95 0.75
C PRO A 15 12.06 6.71 0.09
N GLY A 16 11.04 7.50 0.44
CA GLY A 16 9.68 7.31 -0.04
C GLY A 16 8.85 6.39 0.86
N ILE A 17 7.90 5.66 0.26
CA ILE A 17 7.04 4.71 0.99
C ILE A 17 7.71 3.34 1.05
N ILE A 18 7.93 2.85 2.27
CA ILE A 18 8.34 1.47 2.54
C ILE A 18 7.17 0.71 3.14
N GLY A 19 6.73 -0.36 2.47
CA GLY A 19 5.63 -1.20 2.95
C GLY A 19 4.23 -0.64 2.62
N PRO A 20 3.18 -1.07 3.37
CA PRO A 20 1.81 -0.74 3.03
C PRO A 20 1.44 0.70 3.43
N PHE A 21 0.57 1.31 2.62
CA PHE A 21 -0.06 2.60 2.86
C PHE A 21 -1.52 2.55 2.41
N ALA A 22 -2.32 3.54 2.81
CA ALA A 22 -3.70 3.66 2.36
C ALA A 22 -4.06 5.12 2.04
N LEU A 23 -4.68 5.32 0.87
CA LEU A 23 -5.31 6.58 0.50
C LEU A 23 -6.77 6.52 0.95
N GLN A 24 -7.14 7.37 1.90
CA GLN A 24 -8.47 7.41 2.48
C GLN A 24 -9.23 8.58 1.83
N GLY A 25 -10.38 8.24 1.27
CA GLY A 25 -11.13 9.15 0.43
C GLY A 25 -12.58 8.75 0.27
N ALA A 26 -13.29 9.55 -0.51
CA ALA A 26 -14.67 9.31 -0.92
C ALA A 26 -14.80 9.44 -2.43
N ILE A 27 -15.83 8.81 -3.00
CA ILE A 27 -16.25 9.09 -4.37
C ILE A 27 -17.20 10.28 -4.31
N SER A 28 -16.76 11.42 -4.83
CA SER A 28 -17.61 12.57 -5.05
C SER A 28 -18.38 12.38 -6.36
N ALA A 29 -19.69 12.57 -6.32
CA ALA A 29 -20.55 12.54 -7.50
C ALA A 29 -21.06 13.96 -7.77
N ASP A 30 -20.22 14.82 -8.35
CA ASP A 30 -20.60 16.18 -8.74
C ASP A 30 -20.89 16.24 -10.25
N GLN A 31 -21.97 16.91 -10.63
CA GLN A 31 -22.36 17.13 -12.04
C GLN A 31 -22.36 15.86 -12.92
N GLY A 32 -22.67 14.70 -12.35
CA GLY A 32 -22.69 13.43 -13.07
C GLY A 32 -21.32 12.81 -13.34
N LYS A 33 -20.25 13.28 -12.68
CA LYS A 33 -18.92 12.67 -12.70
C LYS A 33 -18.58 12.10 -11.33
N GLU A 34 -18.15 10.84 -11.32
CA GLU A 34 -17.62 10.18 -10.13
C GLU A 34 -16.10 10.37 -10.08
N GLU A 35 -15.62 11.04 -9.03
CA GLU A 35 -14.20 11.29 -8.83
C GLU A 35 -13.77 10.86 -7.42
N PHE A 36 -12.64 10.17 -7.33
CA PHE A 36 -12.05 9.84 -6.03
C PHE A 36 -11.34 11.07 -5.45
N VAL A 37 -11.81 11.51 -4.29
CA VAL A 37 -11.22 12.61 -3.51
C VAL A 37 -10.52 12.03 -2.29
N CYS A 38 -9.19 12.14 -2.24
CA CYS A 38 -8.38 11.76 -1.09
C CYS A 38 -8.36 12.90 -0.08
N PHE A 39 -8.74 12.64 1.18
CA PHE A 39 -8.70 13.64 2.25
C PHE A 39 -7.78 13.25 3.41
N ASP A 40 -7.37 11.98 3.49
CA ASP A 40 -6.43 11.50 4.50
C ASP A 40 -5.54 10.38 3.94
N VAL A 41 -4.36 10.19 4.53
CA VAL A 41 -3.39 9.16 4.13
C VAL A 41 -2.84 8.44 5.37
N SER A 42 -2.92 7.11 5.34
CA SER A 42 -2.17 6.28 6.28
C SER A 42 -0.83 5.90 5.64
N PHE A 43 0.28 6.35 6.23
CA PHE A 43 1.65 6.03 5.79
C PHE A 43 2.14 4.66 6.29
N ARG A 44 1.22 3.81 6.78
CA ARG A 44 1.49 2.47 7.31
C ARG A 44 0.27 1.58 7.11
N ILE A 45 0.29 0.37 7.70
CA ILE A 45 -0.87 -0.54 7.72
C ILE A 45 -2.13 0.23 8.18
N PRO A 46 -3.20 0.26 7.37
CA PRO A 46 -4.46 0.89 7.75
C PRO A 46 -5.13 0.10 8.87
N GLY A 47 -5.97 0.76 9.67
CA GLY A 47 -6.69 0.11 10.78
C GLY A 47 -7.71 -0.95 10.36
N SER A 48 -7.96 -1.12 9.05
CA SER A 48 -8.89 -2.12 8.53
C SER A 48 -8.14 -3.41 8.16
N PRO A 49 -8.38 -4.54 8.86
CA PRO A 49 -7.82 -5.84 8.51
C PRO A 49 -8.50 -6.47 7.28
N GLY A 50 -9.43 -5.76 6.61
CA GLY A 50 -10.33 -6.31 5.60
C GLY A 50 -9.65 -6.86 4.35
N THR A 51 -8.42 -6.46 4.04
CA THR A 51 -7.74 -6.81 2.78
C THR A 51 -7.58 -8.30 2.54
N MET A 52 -7.37 -9.11 3.59
CA MET A 52 -7.33 -10.58 3.47
C MET A 52 -8.65 -11.17 2.95
N PHE A 53 -9.77 -10.49 3.23
CA PHE A 53 -11.12 -10.91 2.82
C PHE A 53 -11.56 -10.26 1.49
N THR A 54 -10.64 -9.59 0.79
CA THR A 54 -10.87 -9.08 -0.56
C THR A 54 -10.22 -10.02 -1.60
N PRO A 55 -10.70 -10.04 -2.85
CA PRO A 55 -10.17 -10.98 -3.84
C PRO A 55 -8.79 -10.60 -4.38
N TYR A 56 -8.27 -9.41 -4.07
CA TYR A 56 -7.10 -8.84 -4.73
C TYR A 56 -5.82 -9.66 -4.52
N SER A 57 -5.54 -10.10 -3.29
CA SER A 57 -4.38 -10.96 -3.02
C SER A 57 -4.52 -12.31 -3.70
N GLY A 58 -5.74 -12.87 -3.74
CA GLY A 58 -6.03 -14.11 -4.47
C GLY A 58 -5.72 -14.01 -5.97
N TYR A 59 -6.03 -12.87 -6.60
CA TYR A 59 -5.70 -12.66 -8.03
C TYR A 59 -4.20 -12.56 -8.31
N LEU A 60 -3.42 -12.00 -7.37
CA LEU A 60 -1.99 -11.77 -7.55
C LEU A 60 -1.12 -12.93 -7.10
N TYR A 61 -1.52 -13.62 -6.03
CA TYR A 61 -0.71 -14.62 -5.34
C TYR A 61 -1.34 -16.01 -5.29
N GLY A 62 -2.60 -16.16 -5.72
CA GLY A 62 -3.33 -17.43 -5.64
C GLY A 62 -3.89 -17.74 -4.25
N ASP A 63 -3.66 -16.89 -3.25
CA ASP A 63 -4.09 -17.07 -1.86
C ASP A 63 -4.58 -15.75 -1.24
N SER A 64 -5.44 -15.85 -0.22
CA SER A 64 -5.86 -14.72 0.62
C SER A 64 -4.75 -14.33 1.59
N ILE A 65 -4.12 -13.18 1.35
CA ILE A 65 -2.97 -12.68 2.13
C ILE A 65 -3.36 -11.41 2.89
N SER A 66 -3.06 -11.37 4.19
CA SER A 66 -3.15 -10.17 5.04
C SER A 66 -1.96 -9.23 4.87
N TYR A 67 -2.10 -7.98 5.37
CA TYR A 67 -0.97 -7.06 5.43
C TYR A 67 0.21 -7.62 6.22
N GLY A 68 -0.04 -8.29 7.34
CA GLY A 68 1.01 -8.88 8.18
C GLY A 68 1.80 -9.96 7.44
N GLU A 69 1.10 -10.86 6.75
CA GLU A 69 1.73 -11.89 5.92
C GLU A 69 2.51 -11.26 4.77
N ARG A 70 1.95 -10.26 4.08
CA ARG A 70 2.65 -9.59 2.98
C ARG A 70 3.93 -8.89 3.45
N ILE A 71 3.92 -8.24 4.62
CA ILE A 71 5.12 -7.64 5.22
C ILE A 71 6.15 -8.72 5.57
N ALA A 72 5.70 -9.83 6.18
CA ALA A 72 6.59 -10.94 6.51
C ALA A 72 7.23 -11.57 5.26
N MET A 73 6.48 -11.66 4.15
CA MET A 73 7.02 -12.08 2.85
C MET A 73 8.12 -11.13 2.37
N GLU A 74 7.91 -9.81 2.45
CA GLU A 74 8.93 -8.82 2.06
C GLU A 74 10.20 -8.97 2.89
N ILE A 75 10.06 -9.09 4.21
CA ILE A 75 11.20 -9.27 5.12
C ILE A 75 11.95 -10.56 4.78
N LYS A 76 11.22 -11.66 4.55
CA LYS A 76 11.80 -12.96 4.19
C LYS A 76 12.60 -12.88 2.88
N ASP A 77 12.07 -12.20 1.88
CA ASP A 77 12.74 -12.08 0.58
C ASP A 77 13.91 -11.10 0.62
N ALA A 78 13.78 -9.97 1.32
CA ALA A 78 14.88 -9.04 1.56
C ALA A 78 16.06 -9.68 2.30
N LEU A 79 15.79 -10.57 3.27
CA LEU A 79 16.83 -11.35 3.96
C LEU A 79 17.56 -12.31 3.00
N LYS A 80 16.83 -13.03 2.13
CA LYS A 80 17.44 -13.93 1.13
C LYS A 80 18.30 -13.17 0.13
N GLU A 81 17.83 -12.00 -0.28
CA GLU A 81 18.46 -11.14 -1.29
C GLU A 81 19.53 -10.22 -0.69
N LYS A 82 19.74 -10.27 0.63
CA LYS A 82 20.69 -9.42 1.38
C LYS A 82 20.44 -7.91 1.18
N ARG A 83 19.17 -7.52 1.07
CA ARG A 83 18.71 -6.13 0.90
C ARG A 83 17.83 -5.64 2.05
N LEU A 84 18.07 -6.13 3.26
CA LEU A 84 17.27 -5.77 4.43
C LEU A 84 17.30 -4.26 4.69
N GLU A 85 18.44 -3.62 4.42
CA GLU A 85 18.67 -2.17 4.51
C GLU A 85 17.72 -1.33 3.63
N ASP A 86 17.14 -1.89 2.57
CA ASP A 86 16.19 -1.17 1.71
C ASP A 86 14.81 -1.00 2.36
N ILE A 87 14.47 -1.83 3.35
CA ILE A 87 13.12 -1.92 3.91
C ILE A 87 13.04 -1.59 5.41
N VAL A 88 14.16 -1.15 5.98
CA VAL A 88 14.26 -0.70 7.38
C VAL A 88 14.88 0.69 7.43
N THR A 89 14.56 1.45 8.46
CA THR A 89 15.07 2.81 8.69
C THR A 89 15.41 3.00 10.16
#